data_AF-T1BT60-F1
#
_entry.id   AF-T1BT60-F1
#
_cell.length_a   1.000
_cell.length_b   1.000
_cell.length_c   1.000
_cell.angle_alpha   90.00
_cell.angle_beta   90.00
_cell.angle_gamma   90.00
#
_symmetry.space_group_name_H-M   'P 1'
#
loop_
_entity.id
_entity.type
_entity.pdbx_description
1 polymer ?
#
loop_
_entity_poly.entity_id
_entity_poly.type
_entity_poly.pdbx_seq_one_letter_code
_entity_poly.pdbx_strand_id
1 'polypeptide(L)'
;DKFPPLISVHNGTPMPPVRIYCSQKKKLVCIFAEFSIPLDVNYELADKIIEFILKNKISDILSIGGMPTPEGNQDIFEKVFGIVSSPELAKKAKGAGIMQIKEGVSTGVSAVLMIRSVLADISNITLLVPVETV
;
A
#
# COMPACT_ATOMS: atom_id res chain seq x y z
N ASP A 1 -2.73 21.29 -6.25
CA ASP A 1 -3.88 21.98 -5.64
C ASP A 1 -4.97 21.01 -5.16
N LYS A 2 -5.06 19.80 -5.71
CA LYS A 2 -6.05 18.76 -5.31
C LYS A 2 -5.83 18.09 -3.94
N PHE A 3 -4.67 18.24 -3.31
CA PHE A 3 -4.46 17.78 -1.93
C PHE A 3 -4.99 18.83 -0.94
N PRO A 4 -5.52 18.40 0.21
CA PRO A 4 -6.00 19.33 1.23
C PRO A 4 -4.86 20.26 1.70
N PRO A 5 -5.15 21.54 1.98
CA PRO A 5 -4.15 22.52 2.39
C PRO A 5 -3.82 22.33 3.89
N LEU A 6 -3.15 21.23 4.23
CA LEU A 6 -2.80 20.89 5.61
C LEU A 6 -1.29 20.68 5.79
N ILE A 7 -0.85 20.77 7.05
CA ILE A 7 0.51 20.49 7.48
C ILE A 7 0.48 19.44 8.59
N SER A 8 1.45 18.53 8.59
CA SER A 8 1.64 17.60 9.69
C SER A 8 2.55 18.22 10.74
N VAL A 9 2.24 18.05 12.02
CA VAL A 9 3.09 18.54 13.11
C VAL A 9 3.57 17.36 13.94
N HIS A 10 4.88 17.12 13.91
CA HIS A 10 5.54 16.06 14.68
C HIS A 10 6.56 16.69 15.61
N ASN A 11 6.46 16.43 16.93
CA ASN A 11 7.36 16.99 17.95
C ASN A 11 7.55 18.52 17.82
N GLY A 12 6.45 19.26 17.60
CA GLY A 12 6.47 20.72 17.43
C GLY A 12 7.05 21.22 16.10
N THR A 13 7.42 20.33 15.17
CA THR A 13 8.00 20.69 13.87
C THR A 13 6.99 20.48 12.73
N PRO A 14 6.72 21.50 11.90
CA PRO A 14 5.86 21.36 10.72
C PRO A 14 6.56 20.52 9.64
N MET A 15 5.82 19.60 9.03
CA MET A 15 6.29 18.69 8.00
C MET A 15 5.26 18.53 6.88
N PRO A 16 5.69 18.37 5.61
CA PRO A 16 4.77 18.05 4.53
C PRO A 16 3.97 16.77 4.85
N PRO A 17 2.66 16.72 4.54
CA PRO A 17 1.82 15.58 4.91
C PRO A 17 1.94 14.39 3.96
N VAL A 18 2.55 14.57 2.78
CA VAL A 18 2.96 13.50 1.87
C VAL A 18 4.47 13.54 1.72
N ARG A 19 5.15 12.42 1.97
CA ARG A 19 6.62 12.36 2.04
C ARG A 19 7.14 11.09 1.37
N ILE A 20 8.31 11.22 0.75
CA ILE A 20 9.08 10.11 0.21
C ILE A 20 10.38 10.02 1.00
N TYR A 21 10.57 8.91 1.71
CA TYR A 21 11.82 8.59 2.38
C TYR A 21 12.61 7.61 1.54
N CYS A 22 13.92 7.79 1.48
CA CYS A 22 14.81 6.89 0.76
C CYS A 22 15.97 6.45 1.66
N SER A 23 16.27 5.16 1.65
CA SER A 23 17.47 4.61 2.26
C SER A 23 18.23 3.79 1.23
N GLN A 24 19.33 4.34 0.73
CA GLN A 24 20.20 3.64 -0.22
C GLN A 24 20.83 2.38 0.41
N LYS A 25 21.26 2.48 1.68
CA LYS A 25 21.82 1.35 2.43
C LYS A 25 20.85 0.17 2.53
N LYS A 26 19.56 0.45 2.78
CA LYS A 26 18.51 -0.57 2.87
C LYS A 26 17.85 -0.89 1.51
N LYS A 27 18.22 -0.17 0.45
CA LYS A 27 17.57 -0.21 -0.87
C LYS A 27 16.04 -0.08 -0.78
N LEU A 28 15.57 0.86 0.05
CA LEU A 28 14.16 1.04 0.36
C LEU A 28 13.72 2.48 0.06
N VAL A 29 12.55 2.60 -0.57
CA VAL A 29 11.80 3.86 -0.70
C VAL A 29 10.47 3.68 0.01
N CYS A 30 10.07 4.64 0.84
CA CYS A 30 8.80 4.65 1.54
C CYS A 30 8.02 5.90 1.16
N ILE A 31 6.83 5.72 0.61
CA ILE A 31 5.88 6.80 0.33
C ILE A 31 4.85 6.78 1.45
N PHE A 32 4.67 7.93 2.10
CA PHE A 32 3.82 8.05 3.27
C PHE A 32 2.91 9.27 3.13
N ALA A 33 1.62 9.11 3.42
CA ALA A 33 0.62 10.17 3.43
C ALA A 33 -0.16 10.13 4.75
N GLU A 34 -0.37 11.29 5.37
CA GLU A 34 -1.03 11.44 6.68
C GLU A 34 -2.52 11.79 6.59
N PHE A 35 -3.09 11.69 5.40
CA PHE A 35 -4.50 11.94 5.16
C PHE A 35 -5.03 10.98 4.10
N SER A 36 -6.34 10.82 4.09
CA SER A 36 -7.03 10.05 3.04
C SER A 36 -6.90 10.76 1.70
N ILE A 37 -6.26 10.10 0.75
CA ILE A 37 -6.09 10.63 -0.61
C ILE A 37 -7.48 10.82 -1.27
N PRO A 38 -7.81 12.01 -1.80
CA PRO A 38 -9.08 12.24 -2.48
C PRO A 38 -9.27 11.29 -3.68
N LEU A 39 -10.50 10.85 -3.90
CA LEU A 39 -10.79 9.81 -4.90
C LEU A 39 -10.45 10.24 -6.34
N ASP A 40 -10.63 11.52 -6.64
CA ASP A 40 -10.37 12.13 -7.96
C ASP A 40 -8.89 12.21 -8.33
N VAL A 41 -7.98 12.00 -7.36
CA VAL A 41 -6.53 11.96 -7.59
C VAL A 41 -5.92 10.57 -7.48
N ASN A 42 -6.69 9.53 -7.13
CA ASN A 42 -6.15 8.19 -6.93
C ASN A 42 -5.43 7.64 -8.17
N TYR A 43 -6.03 7.78 -9.36
CA TYR A 43 -5.42 7.34 -10.61
C TYR A 43 -4.17 8.15 -10.95
N GLU A 44 -4.28 9.47 -10.92
CA GLU A 44 -3.17 10.38 -11.24
C GLU A 44 -1.96 10.13 -10.32
N LEU A 45 -2.20 9.96 -9.01
CA LEU A 45 -1.16 9.67 -8.04
C LEU A 45 -0.54 8.28 -8.27
N ALA A 46 -1.36 7.25 -8.47
CA ALA A 46 -0.86 5.90 -8.74
C ALA A 46 -0.04 5.84 -10.03
N ASP A 47 -0.45 6.54 -11.09
CA ASP A 47 0.29 6.62 -12.35
C ASP A 47 1.63 7.34 -12.15
N LYS A 48 1.67 8.42 -11.35
CA LYS A 48 2.94 9.08 -11.01
C LYS A 48 3.86 8.21 -10.16
N ILE A 49 3.30 7.40 -9.26
CA ILE A 49 4.07 6.44 -8.46
C ILE A 49 4.66 5.34 -9.35
N ILE A 50 3.87 4.77 -10.29
CA ILE A 50 4.40 3.71 -11.17
C ILE A 50 5.47 4.26 -12.14
N GLU A 51 5.29 5.48 -12.66
CA GLU A 51 6.32 6.19 -13.43
C GLU A 51 7.62 6.34 -12.62
N PHE A 52 7.52 6.74 -11.35
CA PHE A 52 8.66 6.85 -10.46
C PHE A 52 9.35 5.49 -10.23
N ILE A 53 8.57 4.43 -10.01
CA ILE A 53 9.07 3.06 -9.81
C ILE A 53 9.85 2.59 -11.04
N LEU A 54 9.27 2.73 -12.22
CA LEU A 54 9.89 2.34 -13.49
C LEU A 54 11.18 3.14 -13.77
N LYS A 55 11.12 4.47 -13.60
CA LYS A 55 12.27 5.36 -13.80
C LYS A 55 13.44 4.99 -12.90
N ASN A 56 13.17 4.57 -11.66
CA ASN A 56 14.19 4.23 -10.68
C ASN A 56 14.51 2.72 -10.62
N LYS A 57 13.94 1.91 -11.54
CA LYS A 57 14.16 0.45 -11.62
C LYS A 57 13.88 -0.26 -10.29
N ILE A 58 12.84 0.17 -9.58
CA ILE A 58 12.37 -0.49 -8.36
C ILE A 58 11.65 -1.79 -8.77
N SER A 59 12.05 -2.91 -8.16
CA SER A 59 11.56 -4.26 -8.52
C SER A 59 10.32 -4.71 -7.77
N ASP A 60 10.08 -4.14 -6.59
CA ASP A 60 9.08 -4.64 -5.65
C ASP A 60 8.26 -3.50 -5.05
N ILE A 61 6.94 -3.69 -5.00
CA ILE A 61 5.98 -2.80 -4.37
C ILE A 61 5.36 -3.52 -3.18
N LEU A 62 5.43 -2.89 -2.01
CA LEU A 62 4.76 -3.33 -0.80
C LEU A 62 3.78 -2.25 -0.36
N SER A 63 2.49 -2.54 -0.41
CA SER A 63 1.44 -1.68 0.14
C SER A 63 0.95 -2.25 1.47
N ILE A 64 0.55 -1.38 2.40
CA ILE A 64 -0.01 -1.75 3.71
C ILE A 64 -1.36 -1.06 3.86
N GLY A 65 -2.38 -1.81 4.26
CA GLY A 65 -3.72 -1.28 4.49
C GLY A 65 -4.48 -2.01 5.58
N GLY A 66 -5.61 -1.44 5.97
CA GLY A 66 -6.56 -2.09 6.87
C GLY A 66 -7.64 -2.84 6.08
N MET A 67 -8.13 -3.94 6.65
CA MET A 67 -9.32 -4.64 6.19
C MET A 67 -10.41 -4.54 7.26
N PRO A 68 -11.49 -3.80 7.04
CA PRO A 68 -12.58 -3.70 8.01
C PRO A 68 -13.14 -5.09 8.29
N THR A 69 -13.25 -5.43 9.58
CA THR A 69 -13.66 -6.76 10.04
C THR A 69 -14.83 -6.64 11.01
N PRO A 70 -15.94 -7.40 10.81
CA PRO A 70 -17.05 -7.41 11.74
C PRO A 70 -16.63 -7.84 13.15
N GLU A 71 -17.25 -7.24 14.16
CA GLU A 71 -17.05 -7.63 15.57
C GLU A 71 -17.29 -9.13 15.78
N GLY A 72 -16.50 -9.75 16.67
CA GLY A 72 -16.65 -11.15 17.07
C GLY A 72 -15.71 -12.15 16.39
N ASN A 73 -14.93 -11.74 15.39
CA ASN A 73 -13.91 -12.58 14.75
C ASN A 73 -12.51 -12.36 15.36
N GLN A 74 -12.34 -12.59 16.66
CA GLN A 74 -11.06 -12.35 17.36
C GLN A 74 -9.89 -13.13 16.75
N ASP A 75 -10.14 -14.36 16.29
CA ASP A 75 -9.13 -15.24 15.67
C ASP A 75 -8.53 -14.72 14.37
N ILE A 76 -9.07 -13.64 13.79
CA ILE A 76 -8.50 -13.05 12.57
C ILE A 76 -7.61 -11.84 12.85
N PHE A 77 -7.68 -11.21 14.02
CA PHE A 77 -6.87 -10.02 14.31
C PHE A 77 -5.37 -10.30 14.45
N GLU A 78 -4.99 -11.55 14.74
CA GLU A 78 -3.58 -11.98 14.74
C GLU A 78 -3.06 -12.32 13.34
N LYS A 79 -3.91 -12.25 12.31
CA LYS A 79 -3.64 -12.71 10.96
C LYS A 79 -3.27 -11.56 10.03
N VAL A 80 -2.28 -11.80 9.16
CA VAL A 80 -1.96 -10.91 8.05
C VAL A 80 -2.47 -11.50 6.75
N PHE A 81 -3.25 -10.71 6.03
CA PHE A 81 -3.77 -11.08 4.72
C PHE A 81 -2.95 -10.42 3.60
N GLY A 82 -2.98 -11.02 2.41
CA GLY A 82 -2.22 -10.56 1.26
C GLY A 82 -3.00 -10.67 -0.04
N ILE A 83 -2.84 -9.67 -0.90
CA ILE A 83 -3.14 -9.71 -2.34
C ILE A 83 -1.81 -9.57 -3.08
N VAL A 84 -1.52 -10.46 -4.02
CA VAL A 84 -0.20 -10.54 -4.69
C VAL A 84 -0.34 -10.53 -6.21
N SER A 85 0.68 -10.03 -6.92
CA SER A 85 0.66 -9.90 -8.38
C SER A 85 0.96 -11.20 -9.14
N SER A 86 1.51 -12.24 -8.51
CA SER A 86 1.89 -13.47 -9.21
C SER A 86 1.75 -14.75 -8.36
N PRO A 87 1.57 -15.92 -9.00
CA PRO A 87 1.55 -17.21 -8.30
C PRO A 87 2.86 -17.54 -7.56
N GLU A 88 4.01 -17.06 -8.07
CA GLU A 88 5.29 -17.25 -7.39
C GLU A 88 5.34 -16.46 -6.08
N LEU A 89 4.89 -15.20 -6.11
CA LEU A 89 4.80 -14.36 -4.92
C LEU A 89 3.78 -14.91 -3.93
N ALA A 90 2.69 -15.53 -4.39
CA ALA A 90 1.72 -16.21 -3.52
C ALA A 90 2.36 -17.35 -2.72
N LYS A 91 3.26 -18.14 -3.32
CA LYS A 91 4.01 -19.21 -2.61
C LYS A 91 4.94 -18.62 -1.56
N LYS A 92 5.67 -17.57 -1.90
CA LYS A 92 6.56 -16.84 -0.97
C LYS A 92 5.76 -16.26 0.21
N ALA A 93 4.64 -15.59 -0.08
CA ALA A 93 3.76 -15.01 0.92
C ALA A 93 3.19 -16.07 1.87
N LYS A 94 2.72 -17.22 1.34
CA LYS A 94 2.25 -18.35 2.15
C LYS A 94 3.35 -18.89 3.07
N GLY A 95 4.59 -19.03 2.58
CA GLY A 95 5.74 -19.45 3.39
C GLY A 95 6.07 -18.48 4.54
N ALA A 96 5.71 -17.21 4.40
CA ALA A 96 5.85 -16.17 5.42
C ALA A 96 4.62 -16.05 6.36
N GLY A 97 3.64 -16.96 6.27
CA GLY A 97 2.43 -16.92 7.09
C GLY A 97 1.35 -15.94 6.62
N ILE A 98 1.48 -15.36 5.42
CA ILE A 98 0.50 -14.41 4.87
C ILE A 98 -0.63 -15.19 4.18
N MET A 99 -1.86 -14.98 4.66
CA MET A 99 -3.05 -15.61 4.09
C MET A 99 -3.54 -14.88 2.85
N GLN A 100 -3.73 -15.61 1.76
CA GLN A 100 -4.18 -15.01 0.50
C GLN A 100 -5.69 -14.71 0.55
N ILE A 101 -6.04 -13.50 0.15
CA ILE A 101 -7.44 -13.16 -0.16
C ILE A 101 -7.76 -13.75 -1.52
N LYS A 102 -8.79 -14.60 -1.58
CA LYS A 102 -9.21 -15.25 -2.83
C LYS A 102 -10.21 -14.43 -3.62
N GLU A 103 -11.09 -13.73 -2.92
CA GLU A 103 -12.20 -12.97 -3.50
C GLU A 103 -12.41 -11.68 -2.69
N GLY A 104 -12.79 -10.59 -3.36
CA GLY A 104 -13.03 -9.29 -2.75
C GLY A 104 -12.87 -8.13 -3.72
N VAL A 105 -13.03 -6.92 -3.19
CA VAL A 105 -12.79 -5.66 -3.93
C VAL A 105 -11.82 -4.81 -3.12
N SER A 106 -10.86 -4.21 -3.80
CA SER A 106 -9.93 -3.23 -3.23
C SER A 106 -10.15 -1.86 -3.87
N THR A 107 -9.85 -0.80 -3.15
CA THR A 107 -10.02 0.59 -3.59
C THR A 107 -8.79 1.43 -3.24
N GLY A 108 -8.77 2.68 -3.70
CA GLY A 108 -7.68 3.61 -3.40
C GLY A 108 -6.45 3.44 -4.28
N VAL A 109 -5.40 4.19 -3.95
CA VAL A 109 -4.12 4.22 -4.68
C VAL A 109 -3.50 2.81 -4.78
N SER A 110 -3.52 2.04 -3.69
CA SER A 110 -2.96 0.68 -3.66
C SER A 110 -3.63 -0.26 -4.66
N ALA A 111 -4.96 -0.19 -4.82
CA ALA A 111 -5.68 -1.01 -5.79
C ALA A 111 -5.30 -0.68 -7.24
N VAL A 112 -5.13 0.62 -7.55
CA VAL A 112 -4.65 1.03 -8.88
C VAL A 112 -3.20 0.59 -9.09
N LEU A 113 -2.34 0.71 -8.07
CA LEU A 113 -0.96 0.22 -8.13
C LEU A 113 -0.86 -1.29 -8.34
N MET A 114 -1.74 -2.09 -7.73
CA MET A 114 -1.79 -3.54 -7.96
C MET A 114 -1.96 -3.83 -9.46
N ILE A 115 -2.99 -3.28 -10.11
CA ILE A 115 -3.23 -3.58 -11.53
C ILE A 115 -2.13 -2.99 -12.43
N ARG A 116 -1.62 -1.79 -12.13
CA ARG A 116 -0.50 -1.19 -12.89
C ARG A 116 0.77 -2.02 -12.77
N SER A 117 1.05 -2.56 -11.59
CA SER A 117 2.23 -3.41 -11.36
C SER A 117 2.16 -4.72 -12.12
N VAL A 118 0.98 -5.36 -12.17
CA VAL A 118 0.76 -6.57 -12.97
C VAL A 118 1.00 -6.29 -14.45
N LEU A 119 0.45 -5.18 -14.97
CA LEU A 119 0.61 -4.79 -16.37
C LEU A 119 2.06 -4.42 -16.73
N ALA A 120 2.84 -3.96 -15.75
CA ALA A 120 4.23 -3.55 -15.92
C ALA A 120 5.25 -4.65 -15.55
N ASP A 121 4.80 -5.87 -15.24
CA ASP A 121 5.61 -6.99 -14.78
C ASP A 121 6.47 -6.66 -13.53
N ILE A 122 5.85 -5.97 -12.57
CA ILE A 122 6.46 -5.59 -11.29
C ILE A 122 5.86 -6.44 -10.17
N SER A 123 6.74 -6.96 -9.30
CA SER A 123 6.36 -7.69 -8.09
C SER A 123 5.59 -6.75 -7.14
N ASN A 124 4.38 -7.14 -6.76
CA ASN A 124 3.54 -6.35 -5.88
C ASN A 124 2.84 -7.25 -4.87
N ILE A 125 2.92 -6.84 -3.60
CA ILE A 125 2.13 -7.40 -2.52
C ILE A 125 1.46 -6.26 -1.75
N THR A 126 0.18 -6.43 -1.48
CA THR A 126 -0.56 -5.59 -0.54
C THR A 126 -0.89 -6.40 0.69
N LEU A 127 -0.36 -5.97 1.83
CA LEU A 127 -0.66 -6.55 3.13
C LEU A 127 -1.88 -5.84 3.73
N LEU A 128 -2.78 -6.65 4.27
CA LEU A 128 -4.02 -6.20 4.88
C LEU A 128 -4.09 -6.77 6.29
N VAL A 129 -4.22 -5.88 7.27
CA VAL A 129 -4.43 -6.25 8.66
C VAL A 129 -5.88 -5.95 9.05
N PRO A 130 -6.57 -6.85 9.76
CA PRO A 130 -7.90 -6.57 10.27
C PRO A 130 -7.92 -5.32 11.15
N VAL A 131 -8.88 -4.46 10.89
CA VAL A 131 -9.16 -3.27 11.72
C VAL A 131 -10.61 -3.32 12.16
N GLU A 132 -10.85 -3.00 13.43
CA GLU A 132 -12.19 -2.87 13.97
C GLU A 132 -12.89 -1.69 13.27
N THR A 133 -14.12 -1.91 12.83
CA THR A 133 -14.97 -0.83 12.35
C THR A 133 -15.72 -0.26 13.55
N VAL A 134 -15.50 1.03 13.82
CA VAL A 134 -16.25 1.82 14.81
C VAL A 134 -17.67 2.09 14.31
#